data_AF-A0A376W9T3-F1
#
_entry.id   AF-A0A376W9T3-F1
#
_cell.length_a   1.000
_cell.length_b   1.000
_cell.length_c   1.000
_cell.angle_alpha   90.00
_cell.angle_beta   90.00
_cell.angle_gamma   90.00
#
_symmetry.space_group_name_H-M   'P 1'
#
loop_
_entity.id
_entity.type
_entity.pdbx_description
1 polymer ?
#
loop_
_entity_poly.entity_id
_entity_poly.type
_entity_poly.pdbx_seq_one_letter_code
_entity_poly.pdbx_strand_id
1 'polypeptide(L)' 'MKRLAWCLIYGFAGLAQAAINDVTFHGTLVSPPACTISDGKTIEVEFRNVIIDNINGDNFRQDVPYTITCDPMCATTPGR' A
#
# COMPACT_ATOMS: atom_id res chain seq x y z
N MET A 1 -51.07 -48.61 0.60
CA MET A 1 -50.62 -47.92 -0.63
C MET A 1 -50.56 -46.37 -0.52
N LYS A 2 -51.30 -45.68 0.38
CA LYS A 2 -51.26 -44.19 0.50
C LYS A 2 -50.06 -43.63 1.28
N ARG A 3 -49.46 -44.44 2.16
CA ARG A 3 -48.32 -44.05 3.02
C ARG A 3 -46.99 -43.98 2.28
N LEU A 4 -46.81 -44.79 1.23
CA LEU A 4 -45.61 -44.74 0.40
C LEU A 4 -45.55 -43.46 -0.46
N ALA A 5 -46.70 -42.94 -0.89
CA ALA A 5 -46.76 -41.69 -1.65
C ALA A 5 -46.32 -40.48 -0.81
N TRP A 6 -46.53 -40.51 0.50
CA TRP A 6 -46.15 -39.42 1.41
C TRP A 6 -44.65 -39.42 1.71
N CYS A 7 -44.01 -40.60 1.72
CA CYS A 7 -42.55 -40.71 1.83
C CYS A 7 -41.82 -40.15 0.59
N LEU A 8 -42.40 -40.31 -0.60
CA LEU A 8 -41.78 -39.84 -1.84
C LEU A 8 -41.82 -38.31 -1.97
N ILE A 9 -42.85 -37.65 -1.43
CA ILE A 9 -42.97 -36.17 -1.45
C ILE A 9 -42.05 -35.52 -0.40
N TYR A 10 -41.79 -36.19 0.72
CA TYR A 10 -40.85 -35.70 1.75
C TYR A 10 -39.38 -35.96 1.42
N GLY A 11 -39.08 -36.88 0.50
CA GLY A 11 -37.71 -37.25 0.13
C GLY A 11 -37.01 -36.26 -0.82
N PHE A 12 -37.74 -35.34 -1.44
CA PHE A 12 -37.19 -34.46 -2.50
C PHE A 12 -36.77 -33.07 -2.01
N ALA A 13 -36.92 -32.73 -0.72
CA ALA A 13 -36.65 -31.40 -0.17
C ALA A 13 -35.20 -31.21 0.34
N GLY A 14 -34.24 -32.04 -0.09
CA GLY A 14 -33.00 -32.25 0.67
C GLY A 14 -31.68 -31.88 0.00
N LEU A 15 -31.62 -31.21 -1.14
CA LEU A 15 -30.33 -30.94 -1.81
C LEU A 15 -30.26 -29.54 -2.43
N ALA A 16 -30.15 -28.52 -1.58
CA ALA A 16 -29.60 -27.23 -1.97
C ALA A 16 -28.37 -26.95 -1.07
N GLN A 17 -27.21 -27.45 -1.48
CA GLN A 17 -25.95 -27.10 -0.85
C GLN A 17 -25.48 -25.76 -1.43
N ALA A 18 -25.61 -24.68 -0.67
CA ALA A 18 -24.90 -23.45 -1.00
C ALA A 18 -23.40 -23.70 -0.76
N ALA A 19 -22.59 -23.60 -1.82
CA ALA A 19 -21.14 -23.58 -1.65
C ALA A 19 -20.76 -22.23 -1.04
N ILE A 20 -20.49 -22.21 0.27
CA ILE A 20 -19.82 -21.10 0.93
C ILE A 20 -18.33 -21.41 0.80
N ASN A 21 -17.75 -21.05 -0.34
CA ASN A 21 -16.31 -21.13 -0.53
C ASN A 21 -15.66 -19.94 0.16
N ASP A 22 -15.24 -20.15 1.42
CA ASP A 22 -14.45 -19.17 2.16
C ASP A 22 -13.07 -19.02 1.50
N VAL A 23 -12.79 -17.82 1.00
CA VAL A 23 -11.47 -17.49 0.44
C VAL A 23 -10.62 -16.90 1.55
N THR A 24 -9.56 -17.60 1.93
CA THR A 24 -8.59 -17.13 2.93
C THR A 24 -7.34 -16.62 2.23
N PHE A 25 -7.00 -15.35 2.46
CA PHE A 25 -5.76 -14.76 1.99
C PHE A 25 -4.71 -14.81 3.11
N HIS A 26 -3.50 -15.23 2.75
CA HIS A 26 -2.32 -15.15 3.59
C HIS A 26 -1.24 -14.36 2.86
N GLY A 27 -0.47 -13.60 3.62
CA GLY A 27 0.65 -12.84 3.07
C GLY A 27 1.37 -12.08 4.17
N THR A 28 2.48 -11.45 3.78
CA THR A 28 3.27 -10.59 4.66
C THR A 28 3.09 -9.15 4.21
N LEU A 29 2.79 -8.26 5.14
CA LEU A 29 2.79 -6.82 4.85
C LEU A 29 4.24 -6.35 4.75
N VAL A 30 4.68 -5.99 3.55
CA VAL A 30 6.01 -5.40 3.31
C VAL A 30 5.88 -3.89 3.44
N SER A 31 6.41 -3.32 4.52
CA SER A 31 6.51 -1.87 4.66
C SER A 31 7.63 -1.33 3.77
N PRO A 32 7.44 -0.14 3.16
CA PRO A 32 8.53 0.52 2.45
C PRO A 32 9.70 0.82 3.41
N PRO A 33 10.95 0.86 2.90
CA PRO A 33 12.11 1.20 3.71
C PRO A 33 11.98 2.61 4.29
N ALA A 34 12.52 2.80 5.49
CA ALA A 34 12.68 4.14 6.03
C ALA A 34 13.73 4.90 5.20
N CYS A 35 13.41 6.12 4.79
CA CYS A 35 14.32 7.01 4.08
C CYS A 35 14.58 8.28 4.88
N THR A 36 15.79 8.82 4.77
CA THR A 36 16.18 10.10 5.35
C THR A 36 16.58 11.07 4.25
N ILE A 37 16.22 12.34 4.44
CA ILE A 37 16.63 13.44 3.56
C ILE A 37 17.88 14.06 4.18
N SER A 38 18.98 14.10 3.43
CA SER A 38 20.27 14.69 3.84
C SER A 38 20.73 14.22 5.22
N ASP A 39 20.56 12.92 5.52
CA ASP A 39 20.85 12.30 6.83
C ASP A 39 20.14 12.98 8.02
N GLY A 40 19.02 13.66 7.80
CA GLY A 40 18.31 14.44 8.81
C GLY A 40 19.02 15.75 9.21
N LYS A 41 20.01 16.19 8.44
CA LYS A 41 20.73 17.45 8.67
C LYS A 41 19.99 18.64 8.07
N THR A 42 20.24 19.82 8.62
CA THR A 42 19.77 21.09 8.06
C THR A 42 20.41 21.31 6.68
N ILE A 43 19.59 21.70 5.71
CA ILE A 43 20.06 22.12 4.38
C ILE A 43 20.04 23.65 4.36
N GLU A 44 21.21 24.26 4.22
CA GLU A 44 21.34 25.70 4.08
C GLU A 44 21.42 26.09 2.60
N VAL A 45 20.59 27.03 2.18
CA VAL A 45 20.56 27.57 0.82
C VAL A 45 20.76 29.07 0.90
N GLU A 46 21.88 29.54 0.35
CA GLU A 46 22.24 30.95 0.38
C GLU A 46 21.63 31.70 -0.80
N PHE A 47 20.75 32.65 -0.50
CA PHE A 47 20.33 33.66 -1.44
C PHE A 47 21.25 34.87 -1.25
N ARG A 48 22.15 35.11 -2.21
CA ARG A 48 23.11 36.22 -2.18
C ARG A 48 22.40 37.56 -2.42
N ASN A 49 22.67 38.22 -3.54
CA ASN A 49 22.07 39.51 -3.86
C ASN A 49 20.67 39.32 -4.43
N VAL A 50 19.67 39.79 -3.70
CA VAL A 50 18.27 39.79 -4.12
C VAL A 50 17.80 41.24 -4.26
N ILE A 51 17.12 41.53 -5.36
CA ILE A 51 16.51 42.85 -5.60
C ILE A 51 15.03 42.73 -5.21
N ILE A 52 14.59 43.52 -4.23
CA ILE A 52 13.25 43.44 -3.64
C ILE A 52 12.17 43.51 -4.72
N ASP A 53 12.29 44.45 -5.65
CA ASP A 53 11.31 44.68 -6.73
C ASP A 53 11.19 43.50 -7.71
N ASN A 54 12.16 42.56 -7.69
CA ASN A 54 12.19 41.42 -8.59
C ASN A 54 11.77 40.10 -7.92
N ILE A 55 11.32 40.12 -6.66
CA ILE A 55 10.83 38.94 -5.94
C ILE A 55 9.40 38.63 -6.42
N ASN A 56 9.30 37.78 -7.45
CA ASN A 56 8.03 37.42 -8.10
C ASN A 56 7.70 35.93 -8.01
N GLY A 57 8.47 35.16 -7.23
CA GLY A 57 8.34 33.71 -7.11
C GLY A 57 9.08 32.92 -8.18
N ASP A 58 9.46 33.53 -9.31
CA ASP A 58 10.22 32.90 -10.39
C ASP A 58 11.72 33.24 -10.36
N ASN A 59 12.05 34.51 -10.17
CA ASN A 59 13.43 34.96 -10.06
C ASN A 59 14.07 34.41 -8.78
N PHE A 60 15.40 34.22 -8.83
CA PHE A 60 16.24 33.80 -7.72
C PHE A 60 15.95 32.40 -7.13
N ARG A 61 15.06 31.60 -7.72
CA ARG A 61 14.88 30.18 -7.33
C ARG A 61 16.24 29.48 -7.25
N GLN A 62 16.46 28.79 -6.14
CA GLN A 62 17.63 27.96 -5.91
C GLN A 62 17.19 26.51 -5.88
N ASP A 63 17.97 25.63 -6.50
CA ASP A 63 17.81 24.21 -6.28
C ASP A 63 18.19 23.88 -4.84
N VAL A 64 17.41 23.02 -4.20
CA VAL A 64 17.72 22.54 -2.85
C VAL A 64 18.63 21.31 -3.00
N PRO A 65 19.91 21.38 -2.58
CA PRO A 65 20.84 20.26 -2.74
C PRO A 65 20.61 19.22 -1.66
N TYR A 66 19.58 18.37 -1.83
CA TYR A 66 19.28 17.28 -0.92
C TYR A 66 19.73 15.92 -1.47
N THR A 67 20.03 14.99 -0.57
CA THR A 67 20.19 13.57 -0.89
C THR A 67 19.08 12.77 -0.23
N ILE A 68 18.63 11.70 -0.87
CA ILE A 68 17.72 10.73 -0.25
C ILE A 68 18.50 9.44 -0.04
N THR A 69 18.58 9.03 1.22
CA THR A 69 19.18 7.74 1.61
C THR A 69 18.09 6.87 2.19
N CYS A 70 17.81 5.73 1.57
CA CYS A 70 16.88 4.75 2.10
C CYS A 70 17.66 3.57 2.69
N ASP A 71 17.15 3.01 3.79
CA ASP A 71 17.66 1.74 4.31
C ASP A 71 17.54 0.66 3.23
N PRO A 72 18.59 -0.16 2.97
CA PRO A 72 18.51 -1.30 2.06
C PRO A 72 17.43 -2.36 2.44
N MET A 73 16.72 -2.22 3.55
CA MET A 73 15.64 -3.11 3.98
C MET A 73 14.29 -2.81 3.31
N CYS A 74 14.01 -3.42 2.15
CA CYS A 74 13.13 -4.61 2.09
C CYS A 74 12.85 -5.08 0.65
N ALA A 75 13.68 -6.00 0.14
CA ALA A 75 13.28 -7.01 -0.84
C ALA A 75 14.19 -8.26 -0.71
N THR A 76 14.45 -8.71 0.52
CA THR A 76 15.28 -9.90 0.76
C THR A 76 14.64 -10.83 1.79
N THR A 77 13.52 -11.40 1.41
CA THR A 77 13.33 -12.84 1.62
C THR A 77 13.15 -13.47 0.25
N PRO A 78 14.17 -14.16 -0.30
CA PRO A 78 13.94 -15.12 -1.36
C PRO A 78 12.89 -16.10 -0.84
N GLY A 79 11.74 -16.14 -1.53
CA GLY A 79 10.66 -17.04 -1.18
C GLY A 79 11.18 -18.45 -1.00
N ARG A 80 10.78 -19.04 0.13
CA ARG A 80 10.53 -20.48 0.21
C ARG A 80 9.42 -20.85 -0.77
#